data_AF-A0A5C8MP28-F1
#
_entry.id   AF-A0A5C8MP28-F1
#
_cell.length_a   1.000
_cell.length_b   1.000
_cell.length_c   1.000
_cell.angle_alpha   90.00
_cell.angle_beta   90.00
_cell.angle_gamma   90.00
#
_symmetry.space_group_name_H-M   'P 1'
#
loop_
_entity.id
_entity.type
_entity.pdbx_description
1 polymer ?
#
loop_
_entity_poly.entity_id
_entity_poly.type
_entity_poly.pdbx_seq_one_letter_code
_entity_poly.pdbx_strand_id
1 'polypeptide(L)' 'MKKVLIIGAGNGGTALLKLLEKTTMFQIVAVVDINEKACGIKLAKEM' A
#
# COMPACT_ATOMS: atom_id res chain seq x y z
N MET A 1 5.22 9.92 -13.29
CA MET A 1 5.09 9.04 -12.11
C MET A 1 4.78 9.89 -10.89
N LYS A 2 3.63 9.67 -10.24
CA LYS A 2 3.23 10.40 -9.03
C LYS A 2 3.56 9.55 -7.81
N LYS A 3 4.30 10.11 -6.86
CA LYS A 3 4.64 9.43 -5.60
C LYS A 3 3.45 9.50 -4.65
N VAL A 4 3.06 8.36 -4.08
CA VAL A 4 1.92 8.26 -3.17
C VAL A 4 2.27 7.47 -1.92
N LEU A 5 1.66 7.87 -0.81
CA LEU A 5 1.71 7.19 0.48
C LEU A 5 0.32 6.63 0.78
N ILE A 6 0.24 5.37 1.20
CA ILE A 6 -1.00 4.77 1.70
C ILE A 6 -0.99 4.83 3.22
N ILE A 7 -1.98 5.50 3.81
CA ILE A 7 -2.18 5.60 5.27
C ILE A 7 -3.40 4.75 5.65
N GLY A 8 -3.19 3.78 6.55
CA GLY A 8 -4.16 2.73 6.87
C GLY A 8 -4.01 1.55 5.92
N ALA A 9 -3.49 0.43 6.44
CA ALA A 9 -3.18 -0.80 5.72
C ALA A 9 -4.13 -1.95 6.09
N GLY A 10 -5.35 -1.64 6.52
CA GLY A 10 -6.44 -2.60 6.64
C GLY A 10 -6.98 -3.06 5.28
N ASN A 11 -8.21 -3.57 5.24
CA ASN A 11 -8.79 -4.13 4.01
C ASN A 11 -8.85 -3.13 2.85
N GLY A 12 -9.31 -1.90 3.11
CA GLY A 12 -9.42 -0.85 2.09
C GLY A 12 -8.05 -0.41 1.54
N GLY A 13 -7.10 -0.12 2.42
CA GLY A 13 -5.74 0.27 2.00
C GLY A 13 -5.01 -0.84 1.27
N THR A 14 -5.22 -2.10 1.66
CA THR A 14 -4.67 -3.28 0.96
C THR A 14 -5.26 -3.43 -0.45
N ALA A 15 -6.57 -3.20 -0.61
CA ALA A 15 -7.19 -3.21 -1.93
C ALA A 15 -6.63 -2.09 -2.83
N LEU A 16 -6.42 -0.90 -2.26
CA LEU A 16 -5.81 0.22 -2.97
C LEU A 16 -4.35 -0.08 -3.37
N LEU A 17 -3.55 -0.68 -2.47
CA LEU A 17 -2.19 -1.12 -2.76
C LEU A 17 -2.14 -2.03 -4.00
N LYS A 18 -2.99 -3.08 -4.04
CA LYS A 18 -3.08 -4.01 -5.18
C LYS A 18 -3.56 -3.35 -6.48
N LEU A 19 -4.39 -2.32 -6.38
CA LEU A 19 -4.88 -1.58 -7.54
C LEU A 19 -3.79 -0.66 -8.11
N LEU A 20 -3.13 0.10 -7.23
CA LEU A 20 -2.14 1.10 -7.59
C LEU A 20 -0.81 0.50 -8.05
N GLU A 21 -0.43 -0.69 -7.56
CA GLU A 21 0.75 -1.41 -8.05
C GLU A 21 0.60 -1.82 -9.53
N LYS A 22 -0.61 -2.15 -9.97
CA LYS A 22 -0.87 -2.57 -11.37
C LYS A 22 -0.81 -1.44 -12.40
N THR A 23 -0.58 -0.20 -11.98
CA THR A 23 -0.56 0.97 -12.86
C THR A 23 0.80 1.66 -12.84
N THR A 24 1.27 2.05 -14.02
CA THR A 24 2.56 2.74 -14.22
C THR A 24 2.52 4.23 -13.86
N MET A 25 1.34 4.77 -13.57
CA MET A 25 1.15 6.19 -13.25
C MET A 25 1.66 6.52 -11.84
N PHE A 26 1.59 5.57 -10.92
CA PHE A 26 1.88 5.76 -9.50
C PHE A 26 3.13 5.02 -9.06
N GLN A 27 3.85 5.63 -8.13
CA GLN A 27 4.91 4.98 -7.35
C GLN A 27 4.48 5.01 -5.89
N ILE A 28 4.18 3.84 -5.33
CA ILE A 28 3.87 3.70 -3.90
C ILE A 28 5.20 3.77 -3.16
N VAL A 29 5.42 4.84 -2.38
CA VAL A 29 6.69 5.06 -1.69
C VAL A 29 6.66 4.60 -0.23
N ALA A 30 5.48 4.42 0.33
CA ALA A 30 5.29 3.88 1.67
C ALA A 30 3.85 3.39 1.87
N VAL A 31 3.70 2.46 2.81
CA VAL A 31 2.43 1.98 3.37
C VAL A 31 2.57 2.04 4.88
N VAL A 32 1.70 2.77 5.56
CA VAL A 32 1.78 2.98 7.01
C VAL A 32 0.47 2.58 7.70
N ASP A 33 0.60 1.97 8.87
CA ASP A 33 -0.51 1.62 9.75
C ASP A 33 -0.02 1.62 11.20
N ILE A 34 -0.93 1.85 12.14
CA ILE A 34 -0.63 1.75 13.58
C ILE A 34 -0.39 0.30 14.02
N ASN A 35 -0.94 -0.66 13.28
CA ASN A 35 -0.78 -2.09 13.52
C ASN A 35 0.24 -2.67 12.53
N GLU A 36 1.43 -2.99 13.00
CA GLU A 36 2.51 -3.60 12.19
C GLU A 36 2.11 -4.94 11.56
N LYS A 37 1.06 -5.60 12.09
CA LYS A 37 0.52 -6.87 11.58
C LYS A 37 -0.64 -6.69 10.60
N ALA A 38 -0.98 -5.45 10.22
CA ALA A 38 -2.02 -5.18 9.24
C ALA A 38 -1.73 -5.88 7.91
N CYS A 39 -2.79 -6.32 7.22
CA CYS A 39 -2.66 -7.13 6.00
C CYS A 39 -1.91 -6.39 4.89
N GLY A 40 -2.12 -5.09 4.74
CA GLY A 40 -1.43 -4.27 3.74
C GLY A 40 0.04 -4.04 4.06
N ILE A 41 0.44 -4.05 5.34
CA ILE A 41 1.87 -3.99 5.73
C ILE A 41 2.57 -5.28 5.36
N LYS A 42 1.95 -6.43 5.60
CA LYS A 42 2.52 -7.73 5.22
C LYS A 42 2.66 -7.83 3.71
N LEU A 43 1.60 -7.49 2.98
CA LEU A 43 1.62 -7.48 1.52
C LEU A 43 2.71 -6.55 0.97
N ALA A 44 2.81 -5.32 1.48
CA ALA A 44 3.81 -4.36 1.00
C ALA A 44 5.27 -4.80 1.23
N LYS A 45 5.53 -5.72 2.18
CA LYS A 45 6.86 -6.29 2.43
C LYS A 45 7.21 -7.45 1.49
N GLU A 46 6.21 -8.05 0.85
CA GLU A 46 6.37 -9.20 -0.07
C GLU A 46 6.49 -8.77 -1.54
N MET A 47 6.33 -7.47 -1.82
CA MET A 47 6.33 -6.88 -3.16
C MET A 47 7.67 -6.25 -3.53
#